data_AF-A0A382UG54-F1
#
_entry.id   AF-A0A382UG54-F1
#
_cell.length_a   1.000
_cell.length_b   1.000
_cell.length_c   1.000
_cell.angle_alpha   90.00
_cell.angle_beta   90.00
_cell.angle_gamma   90.00
#
_symmetry.space_group_name_H-M   'P 1'
#
loop_
_entity.id
_entity.type
_entity.pdbx_description
1 polymer ?
#
loop_
_entity_poly.entity_id
_entity_poly.type
_entity_poly.pdbx_seq_one_letter_code
_entity_poly.pdbx_strand_id
1 'polypeptide(L)'
;PDARYNPKLPKGGLVVRVTSKVLGGYEEPENEYRRIFQTSLGRDNLWISADEHAALAKGQLLPSLLKRLARFHLVDNTRGEPPMWRENEIQKFEGKITNGQLRATVQLKTAKGDRGYDAQLLGNVEAKNGKVTRLDVVAKGQFWGEGTYTRNAPKGRFPLAIAFTLADGRDAVDTIPPQGSRGWLPGYIR
;
A
#
# COMPACT_ATOMS: atom_id res chain seq x y z
N PRO A 1 -26.16 -3.31 -9.19
CA PRO A 1 -24.83 -2.65 -9.19
C PRO A 1 -23.89 -3.33 -10.20
N ASP A 2 -23.12 -2.57 -10.99
CA ASP A 2 -22.15 -3.13 -11.94
C ASP A 2 -21.01 -3.84 -11.20
N ALA A 3 -20.80 -5.13 -11.51
CA ALA A 3 -19.83 -5.99 -10.85
C ALA A 3 -18.37 -5.53 -11.06
N ARG A 4 -18.08 -4.77 -12.13
CA ARG A 4 -16.73 -4.23 -12.42
C ARG A 4 -16.28 -3.19 -11.40
N TYR A 5 -17.23 -2.49 -10.79
CA TYR A 5 -16.98 -1.44 -9.80
C TYR A 5 -17.25 -1.90 -8.36
N ASN A 6 -17.78 -3.11 -8.19
CA ASN A 6 -18.05 -3.71 -6.89
C ASN A 6 -17.42 -5.12 -6.81
N PRO A 7 -16.10 -5.25 -7.02
CA PRO A 7 -15.44 -6.54 -6.87
C PRO A 7 -15.63 -7.05 -5.44
N LYS A 8 -15.60 -8.37 -5.28
CA LYS A 8 -15.63 -9.03 -3.97
C LYS A 8 -14.27 -9.64 -3.69
N LEU A 9 -13.87 -9.63 -2.42
CA LEU A 9 -12.69 -10.34 -1.95
C LEU A 9 -12.81 -11.83 -2.37
N PRO A 10 -11.79 -12.41 -3.03
CA PRO A 10 -11.77 -13.83 -3.32
C PRO A 10 -11.89 -14.67 -2.04
N LYS A 11 -12.63 -15.77 -2.12
CA LYS A 11 -12.85 -16.68 -0.98
C LYS A 11 -11.50 -17.13 -0.40
N GLY A 12 -11.36 -17.04 0.93
CA GLY A 12 -10.13 -17.42 1.65
C GLY A 12 -9.04 -16.36 1.69
N GLY A 13 -9.26 -15.20 1.04
CA GLY A 13 -8.38 -14.04 1.13
C GLY A 13 -8.51 -13.30 2.46
N LEU A 14 -7.64 -12.31 2.65
CA LEU A 14 -7.63 -11.41 3.81
C LEU A 14 -7.79 -9.96 3.37
N VAL A 15 -8.37 -9.16 4.26
CA VAL A 15 -8.35 -7.70 4.16
C VAL A 15 -7.27 -7.16 5.09
N VAL A 16 -6.44 -6.28 4.57
CA VAL A 16 -5.42 -5.53 5.30
C VAL A 16 -5.70 -4.05 5.11
N ARG A 17 -5.88 -3.31 6.21
CA ARG A 17 -6.04 -1.86 6.18
C ARG A 17 -4.71 -1.22 5.80
N VAL A 18 -4.75 -0.27 4.89
CA VAL A 18 -3.60 0.51 4.45
C VAL A 18 -3.80 1.95 4.88
N THR A 19 -2.85 2.49 5.65
CA THR A 19 -2.87 3.89 6.10
C THR A 19 -1.58 4.58 5.70
N SER A 20 -1.67 5.67 4.94
CA SER A 20 -0.50 6.43 4.49
C SER A 20 -0.40 7.78 5.18
N LYS A 21 0.82 8.27 5.35
CA LYS A 21 1.11 9.57 5.92
C LYS A 21 2.42 10.15 5.39
N VAL A 22 2.35 11.36 4.84
CA VAL A 22 3.51 12.22 4.66
C VAL A 22 3.94 12.74 6.04
N LEU A 23 5.18 12.44 6.42
CA LEU A 23 5.70 12.71 7.78
C LEU A 23 6.36 14.09 7.92
N GLY A 24 6.57 14.80 6.81
CA GLY A 24 7.23 16.11 6.81
C GLY A 24 7.52 16.63 5.42
N GLY A 25 8.17 17.80 5.36
CA GLY A 25 8.56 18.47 4.11
C GLY A 25 7.53 19.46 3.56
N TYR A 26 6.35 19.56 4.17
CA TYR A 26 5.41 20.62 3.84
C TYR A 26 5.92 21.99 4.31
N GLU A 27 5.62 23.01 3.52
CA GLU A 27 5.71 24.41 3.96
C GLU A 27 4.55 24.72 4.93
N GLU A 28 4.68 25.80 5.69
CA GLU A 28 3.61 26.28 6.57
C GLU A 28 2.31 26.45 5.77
N PRO A 29 1.17 25.90 6.26
CA PRO A 29 -0.07 25.92 5.51
C PRO A 29 -0.61 27.34 5.39
N GLU A 30 -0.91 27.74 4.16
CA GLU A 30 -1.43 29.07 3.82
C GLU A 30 -2.87 29.30 4.33
N ASN A 31 -3.61 28.25 4.66
CA ASN A 31 -4.94 28.30 5.26
C ASN A 31 -5.29 27.00 5.99
N GLU A 32 -6.45 26.98 6.66
CA GLU A 32 -6.91 25.81 7.42
C GLU A 32 -7.19 24.58 6.54
N TYR A 33 -7.75 24.75 5.34
CA TYR A 33 -7.96 23.63 4.42
C TYR A 33 -6.64 22.94 4.07
N ARG A 34 -5.58 23.72 3.84
CA ARG A 34 -4.24 23.21 3.59
C ARG A 34 -3.66 22.49 4.79
N ARG A 35 -3.83 23.05 5.99
CA ARG A 35 -3.46 22.40 7.24
C ARG A 35 -4.15 21.04 7.37
N ILE A 36 -5.44 20.94 7.06
CA ILE A 36 -6.18 19.68 7.08
C ILE A 36 -5.55 18.68 6.11
N PHE A 37 -5.32 19.04 4.85
CA PHE A 37 -4.68 18.12 3.88
C PHE A 37 -3.29 17.66 4.31
N GLN A 38 -2.45 18.57 4.81
CA GLN A 38 -1.11 18.24 5.30
C GLN A 38 -1.15 17.32 6.53
N THR A 39 -2.19 17.42 7.36
CA THR A 39 -2.36 16.63 8.59
C THR A 39 -3.22 15.37 8.41
N SER A 40 -3.90 15.21 7.28
CA SER A 40 -4.70 14.03 6.92
C SER A 40 -3.90 12.73 6.77
N LEU A 41 -4.61 11.62 6.89
CA LEU A 41 -4.16 10.26 6.59
C LEU A 41 -4.79 9.81 5.27
N GLY A 42 -4.01 9.14 4.43
CA GLY A 42 -4.57 8.38 3.31
C GLY A 42 -5.05 7.01 3.80
N ARG A 43 -6.11 6.48 3.19
CA ARG A 43 -6.70 5.17 3.53
C ARG A 43 -6.96 4.37 2.26
N ASP A 44 -6.64 3.09 2.30
CA ASP A 44 -7.01 2.09 1.30
C ASP A 44 -7.12 0.72 1.99
N ASN A 45 -7.55 -0.30 1.24
CA ASN A 45 -7.44 -1.69 1.66
C ASN A 45 -6.55 -2.45 0.69
N LEU A 46 -5.76 -3.37 1.23
CA LEU A 46 -5.06 -4.41 0.49
C LEU A 46 -5.84 -5.71 0.65
N TRP A 47 -6.17 -6.34 -0.47
CA TRP A 47 -6.56 -7.74 -0.48
C TRP A 47 -5.37 -8.66 -0.70
N ILE A 48 -5.30 -9.69 0.14
CA ILE A 48 -4.38 -10.82 0.02
C ILE A 48 -5.19 -12.01 -0.48
N SER A 49 -4.68 -12.73 -1.49
CA SER A 49 -5.33 -13.91 -2.05
C SER A 49 -5.26 -15.10 -1.08
N ALA A 50 -6.02 -16.17 -1.38
CA ALA A 50 -5.98 -17.39 -0.57
C ALA A 50 -4.59 -18.05 -0.58
N ASP A 51 -3.91 -18.08 -1.73
CA ASP A 51 -2.59 -18.70 -1.86
C ASP A 51 -1.52 -17.90 -1.12
N GLU A 52 -1.61 -16.57 -1.17
CA GLU A 52 -0.71 -15.68 -0.45
C GLU A 52 -0.96 -15.74 1.05
N HIS A 53 -2.22 -15.83 1.48
CA HIS A 53 -2.56 -16.07 2.88
C HIS A 53 -1.96 -17.39 3.36
N ALA A 54 -2.14 -18.48 2.61
CA ALA A 54 -1.56 -19.78 2.96
C ALA A 54 -0.03 -19.75 3.02
N ALA A 55 0.63 -19.00 2.12
CA ALA A 55 2.07 -18.81 2.13
C ALA A 55 2.53 -17.98 3.33
N LEU A 56 1.87 -16.86 3.63
CA LEU A 56 2.17 -16.03 4.80
C LEU A 56 2.03 -16.82 6.10
N ALA A 57 1.02 -17.67 6.21
CA ALA A 57 0.84 -18.54 7.36
C ALA A 57 1.98 -19.56 7.56
N LYS A 58 2.73 -19.86 6.49
CA LYS A 58 3.94 -20.70 6.50
C LYS A 58 5.23 -19.89 6.60
N GLY A 59 5.14 -18.57 6.85
CA GLY A 59 6.30 -17.68 6.92
C GLY A 59 6.94 -17.40 5.56
N GLN A 60 6.18 -17.52 4.46
CA GLN A 60 6.66 -17.26 3.10
C GLN A 60 6.07 -15.96 2.55
N LEU A 61 6.90 -15.16 1.89
CA LEU A 61 6.46 -13.96 1.17
C LEU A 61 6.44 -14.25 -0.33
N LEU A 62 5.25 -14.38 -0.91
CA LEU A 62 5.14 -14.62 -2.35
C LEU A 62 5.50 -13.36 -3.17
N PRO A 63 6.19 -13.52 -4.32
CA PRO A 63 6.49 -12.40 -5.21
C PRO A 63 5.24 -11.66 -5.72
N SER A 64 4.10 -12.35 -5.90
CA SER A 64 2.83 -11.73 -6.30
C SER A 64 2.36 -10.68 -5.29
N LEU A 65 2.43 -10.99 -3.99
CA LEU A 65 2.05 -10.07 -2.92
C LEU A 65 2.98 -8.85 -2.89
N LEU A 66 4.29 -9.07 -3.00
CA LEU A 66 5.25 -7.97 -3.00
C LEU A 66 5.09 -7.07 -4.25
N LYS A 67 4.83 -7.66 -5.41
CA LYS A 67 4.51 -6.92 -6.64
C LYS A 67 3.21 -6.12 -6.49
N ARG A 68 2.16 -6.69 -5.89
CA ARG A 68 0.89 -5.98 -5.66
C ARG A 68 1.04 -4.82 -4.67
N LEU A 69 1.80 -5.02 -3.59
CA LEU A 69 2.19 -3.95 -2.67
C LEU A 69 2.88 -2.81 -3.43
N ALA A 70 3.92 -3.14 -4.19
CA ALA A 70 4.69 -2.17 -4.97
C ALA A 70 3.82 -1.40 -5.97
N ARG A 71 2.97 -2.10 -6.73
CA ARG A 71 2.17 -1.48 -7.80
C ARG A 71 1.07 -0.56 -7.30
N PHE A 72 0.38 -0.98 -6.23
CA PHE A 72 -0.91 -0.40 -5.89
C PHE A 72 -0.98 0.23 -4.50
N HIS A 73 -0.07 -0.14 -3.59
CA HIS A 73 -0.17 0.26 -2.18
C HIS A 73 1.02 1.07 -1.67
N LEU A 74 2.13 1.08 -2.41
CA LEU A 74 3.27 1.97 -2.15
C LEU A 74 3.11 3.29 -2.92
N VAL A 75 1.97 3.95 -2.70
CA VAL A 75 1.55 5.19 -3.37
C VAL A 75 1.19 6.25 -2.34
N ASP A 76 1.32 7.51 -2.72
CA ASP A 76 0.86 8.62 -1.89
C ASP A 76 -0.61 8.96 -2.23
N ASN A 77 -1.54 8.40 -1.46
CA ASN A 77 -2.98 8.69 -1.54
C ASN A 77 -3.46 9.69 -0.47
N THR A 78 -2.57 10.47 0.15
CA THR A 78 -2.93 11.38 1.25
C THR A 78 -3.80 12.57 0.81
N ARG A 79 -3.84 12.85 -0.50
CA ARG A 79 -4.39 14.10 -1.07
C ARG A 79 -5.37 13.91 -2.22
N GLY A 80 -5.64 12.67 -2.62
CA GLY A 80 -6.51 12.36 -3.75
C GLY A 80 -6.17 11.02 -4.37
N GLU A 81 -6.51 10.83 -5.64
CA GLU A 81 -6.34 9.56 -6.33
C GLU A 81 -4.92 9.44 -6.94
N PRO A 82 -4.04 8.58 -6.39
CA PRO A 82 -2.70 8.44 -6.93
C PRO A 82 -2.69 7.65 -8.24
N PRO A 83 -1.78 7.98 -9.16
CA PRO A 83 -1.41 7.08 -10.25
C PRO A 83 -0.70 5.84 -9.71
N MET A 84 -1.14 4.66 -10.15
CA MET A 84 -0.51 3.38 -9.82
C MET A 84 0.80 3.20 -10.58
N TRP A 85 1.71 2.38 -10.04
CA TRP A 85 2.98 2.09 -10.70
C TRP A 85 2.82 1.06 -11.81
N ARG A 86 3.46 1.32 -12.94
CA ARG A 86 3.61 0.36 -14.03
C ARG A 86 4.67 -0.67 -13.65
N GLU A 87 4.62 -1.83 -14.30
CA GLU A 87 5.58 -2.91 -13.98
C GLU A 87 7.02 -2.50 -14.25
N ASN A 88 7.26 -1.74 -15.32
CA ASN A 88 8.58 -1.22 -15.69
C ASN A 88 9.03 -0.02 -14.83
N GLU A 89 8.20 0.48 -13.91
CA GLU A 89 8.55 1.53 -12.95
C GLU A 89 9.03 0.95 -11.61
N ILE A 90 9.00 -0.38 -11.46
CA ILE A 90 9.53 -1.09 -10.30
C ILE A 90 10.99 -1.44 -10.59
N GLN A 91 11.92 -0.63 -10.10
CA GLN A 91 13.36 -0.81 -10.36
C GLN A 91 13.95 -1.92 -9.48
N LYS A 92 13.47 -2.03 -8.25
CA LYS A 92 13.89 -3.06 -7.30
C LYS A 92 12.72 -3.43 -6.40
N PHE A 93 12.53 -4.72 -6.16
CA PHE A 93 11.63 -5.23 -5.13
C PHE A 93 12.16 -6.58 -4.65
N GLU A 94 12.59 -6.65 -3.39
CA GLU A 94 13.08 -7.88 -2.79
C GLU A 94 12.68 -7.92 -1.32
N GLY A 95 12.35 -9.10 -0.81
CA GLY A 95 11.96 -9.25 0.57
C GLY A 95 11.78 -10.69 0.98
N LYS A 96 11.73 -10.90 2.29
CA LYS A 96 11.50 -12.21 2.90
C LYS A 96 10.86 -12.06 4.27
N ILE A 97 10.32 -13.17 4.76
CA ILE A 97 9.94 -13.32 6.16
C ILE A 97 10.96 -14.24 6.82
N THR A 98 11.43 -13.89 8.01
CA THR A 98 12.33 -14.72 8.82
C THR A 98 11.87 -14.65 10.26
N ASN A 99 11.52 -15.79 10.85
CA ASN A 99 10.99 -15.88 12.23
C ASN A 99 9.81 -14.91 12.47
N GLY A 100 8.85 -14.87 11.54
CA GLY A 100 7.69 -13.98 11.60
C GLY A 100 7.99 -12.52 11.29
N GLN A 101 9.25 -12.11 11.11
CA GLN A 101 9.61 -10.75 10.76
C GLN A 101 9.70 -10.56 9.24
N LEU A 102 8.86 -9.70 8.68
CA LEU A 102 8.92 -9.29 7.28
C LEU A 102 9.96 -8.18 7.11
N ARG A 103 10.85 -8.34 6.13
CA ARG A 103 11.77 -7.30 5.66
C ARG A 103 11.74 -7.25 4.14
N ALA A 104 11.55 -6.06 3.57
CA ALA A 104 11.65 -5.85 2.13
C ALA A 104 12.25 -4.49 1.79
N THR A 105 12.85 -4.38 0.61
CA THR A 105 13.31 -3.12 0.01
C THR A 105 12.64 -2.93 -1.33
N VAL A 106 12.17 -1.71 -1.59
CA VAL A 106 11.51 -1.35 -2.85
C VAL A 106 12.08 -0.03 -3.37
N GLN A 107 12.33 0.03 -4.68
CA GLN A 107 12.69 1.25 -5.40
C GLN A 107 11.74 1.43 -6.58
N LEU A 108 10.99 2.52 -6.57
CA LEU A 108 9.97 2.86 -7.57
C LEU A 108 10.34 4.17 -8.24
N LYS A 109 10.24 4.23 -9.56
CA LYS A 109 10.56 5.44 -10.32
C LYS A 109 9.82 5.45 -11.65
N THR A 110 9.13 6.55 -11.95
CA THR A 110 8.53 6.75 -13.28
C THR A 110 9.60 6.80 -14.37
N ALA A 111 9.22 6.51 -15.60
CA ALA A 111 10.14 6.59 -16.74
C ALA A 111 10.81 7.98 -16.89
N LYS A 112 10.08 9.06 -16.56
CA LYS A 112 10.62 10.43 -16.55
C LYS A 112 11.47 10.75 -15.31
N GLY A 113 11.36 9.95 -14.26
CA GLY A 113 12.04 10.15 -12.98
C GLY A 113 11.45 11.27 -12.12
N ASP A 114 10.35 11.88 -12.55
CA ASP A 114 9.65 12.98 -11.88
C ASP A 114 8.83 12.54 -10.66
N ARG A 115 8.55 11.23 -10.53
CA ARG A 115 7.90 10.64 -9.37
C ARG A 115 8.59 9.33 -8.99
N GLY A 116 8.73 9.06 -7.69
CA GLY A 116 9.33 7.82 -7.19
C GLY A 116 9.21 7.62 -5.70
N TYR A 117 9.61 6.44 -5.24
CA TYR A 117 9.62 6.05 -3.84
C TYR A 117 10.70 5.02 -3.55
N ASP A 118 11.68 5.39 -2.72
CA ASP A 118 12.70 4.49 -2.20
C ASP A 118 12.35 4.13 -0.76
N ALA A 119 11.97 2.87 -0.50
CA ALA A 119 11.38 2.47 0.77
C ALA A 119 11.90 1.13 1.31
N GLN A 120 11.84 1.00 2.63
CA GLN A 120 12.01 -0.26 3.33
C GLN A 120 10.70 -0.64 4.03
N LEU A 121 10.37 -1.93 4.00
CA LEU A 121 9.27 -2.51 4.74
C LEU A 121 9.82 -3.32 5.90
N LEU A 122 9.27 -3.10 7.09
CA LEU A 122 9.58 -3.86 8.29
C LEU A 122 8.28 -4.15 9.06
N GLY A 123 8.14 -5.36 9.57
CA GLY A 123 6.99 -5.70 10.38
C GLY A 123 6.94 -7.12 10.86
N ASN A 124 5.83 -7.47 11.49
CA ASN A 124 5.56 -8.79 12.04
C ASN A 124 4.35 -9.44 11.35
N VAL A 125 4.48 -10.74 11.10
CA VAL A 125 3.43 -11.62 10.61
C VAL A 125 3.37 -12.79 11.59
N GLU A 126 2.21 -12.99 12.20
CA GLU A 126 1.95 -14.11 13.10
C GLU A 126 0.86 -14.99 12.51
N ALA A 127 0.98 -16.29 12.72
CA ALA A 127 0.00 -17.27 12.25
C ALA A 127 -0.27 -18.32 13.33
N LYS A 128 -1.53 -18.76 13.41
CA LYS A 128 -1.99 -19.84 14.29
C LYS A 128 -2.90 -20.77 13.51
N ASN A 129 -2.69 -22.07 13.65
CA ASN A 129 -3.49 -23.11 12.98
C ASN A 129 -3.64 -22.89 11.47
N GLY A 130 -2.53 -22.50 10.80
CA GLY A 130 -2.51 -22.25 9.36
C GLY A 130 -3.23 -20.98 8.89
N LYS A 131 -3.61 -20.08 9.80
CA LYS A 131 -4.23 -18.79 9.48
C LYS A 131 -3.37 -17.64 10.00
N VAL A 132 -3.23 -16.58 9.21
CA VAL A 132 -2.60 -15.33 9.67
C VAL A 132 -3.51 -14.68 10.70
N THR A 133 -2.95 -14.40 11.87
CA THR A 133 -3.65 -13.78 13.01
C THR A 133 -3.18 -12.37 13.29
N ARG A 134 -2.01 -11.99 12.75
CA ARG A 134 -1.47 -10.65 12.85
C ARG A 134 -0.66 -10.34 11.59
N LEU A 135 -0.84 -9.14 11.06
CA LEU A 135 0.03 -8.55 10.06
C LEU A 135 0.13 -7.08 10.42
N ASP A 136 1.31 -6.67 10.90
CA ASP A 136 1.64 -5.29 11.21
C ASP A 136 2.95 -4.94 10.51
N VAL A 137 2.87 -4.24 9.39
CA VAL A 137 4.03 -3.88 8.56
C VAL A 137 4.00 -2.39 8.27
N VAL A 138 5.16 -1.75 8.32
CA VAL A 138 5.33 -0.35 7.92
C VAL A 138 6.33 -0.27 6.78
N ALA A 139 5.91 0.33 5.67
CA ALA A 139 6.80 0.87 4.66
C ALA A 139 7.19 2.29 5.05
N LYS A 140 8.48 2.63 5.06
CA LYS A 140 8.95 4.00 5.26
C LYS A 140 10.09 4.30 4.31
N GLY A 141 10.11 5.50 3.74
CA GLY A 141 11.10 5.87 2.75
C GLY A 141 11.04 7.32 2.32
N GLN A 142 11.74 7.62 1.22
CA GLN A 142 11.74 8.93 0.57
C GLN A 142 10.92 8.87 -0.70
N PHE A 143 9.79 9.57 -0.72
CA PHE A 143 8.94 9.77 -1.89
C PHE A 143 9.31 11.08 -2.58
N TRP A 144 9.04 11.21 -3.87
CA TRP A 144 9.10 12.50 -4.57
C TRP A 144 8.07 12.56 -5.69
N GLY A 145 7.73 13.78 -6.09
CA GLY A 145 6.77 14.04 -7.16
C GLY A 145 5.32 13.87 -6.73
N GLU A 146 4.43 14.01 -7.71
CA GLU A 146 2.98 13.96 -7.53
C GLU A 146 2.29 13.41 -8.78
N GLY A 147 1.02 13.03 -8.63
CA GLY A 147 0.15 12.68 -9.75
C GLY A 147 -0.80 13.82 -10.12
N THR A 148 -1.51 13.64 -11.23
CA THR A 148 -2.52 14.60 -11.71
C THR A 148 -3.53 15.00 -10.65
N TYR A 149 -3.95 14.04 -9.81
CA TYR A 149 -4.98 14.21 -8.78
C TYR A 149 -4.43 14.17 -7.35
N THR A 150 -3.12 14.25 -7.17
CA THR A 150 -2.45 14.29 -5.85
C THR A 150 -1.51 15.49 -5.75
N ARG A 151 -2.02 16.66 -6.17
CA ARG A 151 -1.27 17.92 -6.26
C ARG A 151 -0.79 18.44 -4.89
N ASN A 152 0.18 19.34 -4.93
CA ASN A 152 0.77 20.04 -3.78
C ASN A 152 1.53 19.09 -2.84
N ALA A 153 2.38 18.24 -3.41
CA ALA A 153 3.31 17.43 -2.60
C ALA A 153 4.36 18.34 -1.97
N PRO A 154 5.02 17.91 -0.87
CA PRO A 154 6.27 18.53 -0.46
C PRO A 154 7.24 18.64 -1.65
N LYS A 155 7.99 19.75 -1.70
CA LYS A 155 9.01 19.94 -2.75
C LYS A 155 10.15 18.94 -2.56
N GLY A 156 10.68 18.43 -3.66
CA GLY A 156 11.81 17.50 -3.64
C GLY A 156 11.46 16.11 -3.06
N ARG A 157 12.38 15.56 -2.27
CA ARG A 157 12.20 14.27 -1.58
C ARG A 157 11.62 14.50 -0.18
N PHE A 158 10.65 13.68 0.19
CA PHE A 158 9.97 13.79 1.48
C PHE A 158 9.68 12.43 2.11
N PRO A 159 9.63 12.35 3.44
CA PRO A 159 9.36 11.10 4.13
C PRO A 159 7.87 10.71 4.00
N LEU A 160 7.62 9.56 3.38
CA LEU A 160 6.32 8.90 3.35
C LEU A 160 6.38 7.63 4.21
N ALA A 161 5.33 7.37 4.98
CA ALA A 161 5.12 6.11 5.67
C ALA A 161 3.76 5.52 5.33
N ILE A 162 3.70 4.19 5.22
CA ILE A 162 2.49 3.44 4.89
C ILE A 162 2.42 2.22 5.80
N ALA A 163 1.39 2.16 6.63
CA ALA A 163 1.13 1.06 7.55
C ALA A 163 0.13 0.08 6.94
N PHE A 164 0.38 -1.21 7.18
CA PHE A 164 -0.42 -2.34 6.78
C PHE A 164 -0.82 -3.10 8.04
N THR A 165 -2.12 -3.16 8.33
CA THR A 165 -2.65 -3.80 9.53
C THR A 165 -3.76 -4.77 9.16
N LEU A 166 -3.70 -6.01 9.65
CA LEU A 166 -4.77 -6.99 9.43
C LEU A 166 -6.12 -6.43 9.89
N ALA A 167 -7.13 -6.48 9.03
CA ALA A 167 -8.47 -6.04 9.38
C ALA A 167 -9.14 -7.04 10.32
N ASP A 168 -9.94 -6.54 11.25
CA ASP A 168 -10.74 -7.35 12.19
C ASP A 168 -12.22 -7.48 11.77
N GLY A 169 -12.62 -6.82 10.67
CA GLY A 169 -13.97 -6.86 10.12
C GLY A 169 -14.99 -6.02 10.90
N ARG A 170 -14.55 -5.25 11.91
CA ARG A 170 -15.44 -4.43 12.75
C ARG A 170 -15.69 -3.04 12.18
N ASP A 171 -14.84 -2.58 11.25
CA ASP A 171 -14.97 -1.26 10.62
C ASP A 171 -15.66 -1.42 9.26
N ALA A 172 -16.67 -0.59 8.99
CA ALA A 172 -17.37 -0.58 7.70
C ALA A 172 -16.41 -0.36 6.52
N VAL A 173 -15.29 0.35 6.74
CA VAL A 173 -14.28 0.57 5.71
C VAL A 173 -13.60 -0.73 5.25
N ASP A 174 -13.61 -1.81 6.04
CA ASP A 174 -13.01 -3.11 5.67
C ASP A 174 -13.73 -3.75 4.48
N THR A 175 -14.98 -3.35 4.23
CA THR A 175 -15.78 -3.86 3.11
C THR A 175 -15.48 -3.16 1.78
N ILE A 176 -14.77 -2.03 1.82
CA ILE A 176 -14.46 -1.23 0.63
C ILE A 176 -13.34 -1.89 -0.17
N PRO A 177 -13.52 -2.14 -1.47
CA PRO A 177 -12.47 -2.72 -2.29
C PRO A 177 -11.24 -1.80 -2.41
N PRO A 178 -10.03 -2.40 -2.56
CA PRO A 178 -8.80 -1.69 -2.87
C PRO A 178 -8.98 -0.73 -4.04
N GLN A 179 -8.43 0.48 -3.95
CA GLN A 179 -8.53 1.46 -5.04
C GLN A 179 -8.00 0.87 -6.35
N GLY A 180 -6.84 0.19 -6.31
CA GLY A 180 -6.22 -0.44 -7.47
C GLY A 180 -7.01 -1.61 -8.09
N SER A 181 -8.06 -2.10 -7.42
CA SER A 181 -8.90 -3.20 -7.91
C SER A 181 -10.08 -2.75 -8.78
N ARG A 182 -10.47 -1.47 -8.69
CA ARG A 182 -11.67 -0.94 -9.36
C ARG A 182 -11.49 -1.00 -10.88
N GLY A 183 -12.44 -1.61 -11.58
CA GLY A 183 -12.44 -1.74 -13.04
C GLY A 183 -11.51 -2.82 -13.61
N TRP A 184 -10.58 -3.40 -12.82
CA TRP A 184 -9.66 -4.45 -13.30
C TRP A 184 -9.15 -5.41 -12.21
N LEU A 185 -10.07 -6.12 -11.55
CA LEU A 185 -9.74 -7.12 -10.52
C LEU A 185 -8.71 -8.19 -10.99
N PRO A 186 -8.79 -8.75 -12.22
CA PRO A 186 -7.81 -9.73 -12.68
C PRO A 186 -6.38 -9.19 -12.75
N GLY A 187 -6.20 -7.91 -13.07
CA GLY A 187 -4.86 -7.28 -13.08
C GLY A 187 -4.35 -6.96 -11.68
N TYR A 188 -5.27 -6.79 -10.73
CA TYR A 188 -4.95 -6.49 -9.34
C TYR A 188 -4.56 -7.75 -8.56
N ILE A 189 -5.30 -8.87 -8.64
CA ILE A 189 -5.06 -10.07 -7.81
C ILE A 189 -3.87 -10.94 -8.29
N ARG A 190 -3.46 -10.83 -9.55
CA ARG A 190 -2.36 -11.62 -10.15
C ARG A 190 -1.02 -11.43 -9.43
#